data_AF-A0A4R5DJC1-F1
#
_entry.id   AF-A0A4R5DJC1-F1
#
_cell.length_a   1.000
_cell.length_b   1.000
_cell.length_c   1.000
_cell.angle_alpha   90.00
_cell.angle_beta   90.00
_cell.angle_gamma   90.00
#
_symmetry.space_group_name_H-M   'P 1'
#
loop_
_entity.id
_entity.type
_entity.pdbx_description
1 polymer ?
#
loop_
_entity_poly.entity_id
_entity_poly.type
_entity_poly.pdbx_seq_one_letter_code
_entity_poly.pdbx_strand_id
1 'polypeptide(L)'
;MTSTEPLAQLSAVGVAIWLDDLSRDRLHTGNLKSMIENKHVVGVTTNPSIFQTAISKSSLYDDHIRAAAETGEDAHGAVRRFTTDDVRNAADLFTAVAEQSGNGDGRVSIEVDPRLAHDTDATISQAQDLWTEIGRPNIYVKIPATTLSLPAITAASPSRPYEAGGARHDRAVSVLRLRRVGQWRTCARTSRKADNRW
;
A
#
# COMPACT_ATOMS: atom_id res chain seq x y z
N MET A 1 2.73 26.55 -22.33
CA MET A 1 1.68 25.70 -22.95
C MET A 1 1.18 24.76 -21.88
N THR A 2 -0.08 24.88 -21.44
CA THR A 2 -0.71 23.91 -20.55
C THR A 2 -0.93 22.61 -21.33
N SER A 3 -0.37 21.50 -20.85
CA SER A 3 -0.61 20.16 -21.44
C SER A 3 -2.11 19.91 -21.57
N THR A 4 -2.56 19.39 -22.72
CA THR A 4 -3.97 18.98 -22.93
C THR A 4 -4.30 17.64 -22.28
N GLU A 5 -3.32 16.99 -21.65
CA GLU A 5 -3.52 15.73 -20.93
C GLU A 5 -4.12 15.98 -19.53
N PRO A 6 -5.33 15.45 -19.21
CA PRO A 6 -5.99 15.72 -17.93
C PRO A 6 -5.17 15.31 -16.70
N LEU A 7 -4.42 14.19 -16.79
CA LEU A 7 -3.57 13.72 -15.70
C LEU A 7 -2.40 14.68 -15.43
N ALA A 8 -1.79 15.21 -16.49
CA ALA A 8 -0.74 16.22 -16.36
C ALA A 8 -1.26 17.49 -15.67
N GLN A 9 -2.49 17.90 -15.98
CA GLN A 9 -3.13 19.07 -15.35
C GLN A 9 -3.38 18.84 -13.85
N LEU A 10 -3.85 17.65 -13.46
CA LEU A 10 -4.04 17.28 -12.05
C LEU A 10 -2.71 17.28 -11.29
N SER A 11 -1.66 16.67 -11.86
CA SER A 11 -0.33 16.67 -11.24
C SER A 11 0.24 18.07 -11.12
N ALA A 12 0.04 18.93 -12.12
CA ALA A 12 0.53 20.32 -12.09
C ALA A 12 -0.10 21.17 -10.98
N VAL A 13 -1.31 20.83 -10.53
CA VAL A 13 -1.98 21.48 -9.37
C VAL A 13 -1.73 20.74 -8.04
N GLY A 14 -0.82 19.77 -8.02
CA GLY A 14 -0.40 19.07 -6.80
C GLY A 14 -1.28 17.89 -6.40
N VAL A 15 -2.08 17.33 -7.32
CA VAL A 15 -2.85 16.10 -7.06
C VAL A 15 -2.01 14.87 -7.41
N ALA A 16 -1.77 14.01 -6.41
CA ALA A 16 -1.14 12.72 -6.62
C ALA A 16 -2.11 11.74 -7.29
N ILE A 17 -1.68 11.10 -8.38
CA ILE A 17 -2.46 10.11 -9.13
C ILE A 17 -1.98 8.72 -8.75
N TRP A 18 -2.89 7.92 -8.18
CA TRP A 18 -2.60 6.55 -7.75
C TRP A 18 -3.42 5.57 -8.57
N LEU A 19 -2.82 4.43 -8.89
CA LEU A 19 -3.50 3.32 -9.55
C LEU A 19 -4.12 2.41 -8.49
N ASP A 20 -5.43 2.16 -8.59
CA ASP A 20 -6.15 1.22 -7.71
C ASP A 20 -6.22 -0.19 -8.32
N ASP A 21 -5.05 -0.73 -8.65
CA ASP A 21 -4.87 -2.06 -9.23
C ASP A 21 -3.40 -2.48 -9.15
N LEU A 22 -3.16 -3.77 -8.98
CA LEU A 22 -1.83 -4.38 -9.11
C LEU A 22 -1.99 -5.84 -9.54
N SER A 23 -1.31 -6.21 -10.62
CA SER A 23 -1.18 -7.59 -11.06
C SER A 23 0.23 -7.88 -11.54
N ARG A 24 0.62 -9.16 -11.45
CA ARG A 24 1.89 -9.63 -12.01
C ARG A 24 2.02 -9.37 -13.51
N ASP A 25 0.92 -9.43 -14.26
CA ASP A 25 0.90 -9.07 -15.67
C ASP A 25 1.33 -7.62 -15.91
N ARG A 26 0.83 -6.67 -15.11
CA ARG A 26 1.21 -5.25 -15.27
C ARG A 26 2.68 -5.01 -14.98
N LEU A 27 3.23 -5.76 -14.03
CA LEU A 27 4.67 -5.73 -13.71
C LEU A 27 5.48 -6.32 -14.86
N HIS A 28 5.13 -7.54 -15.30
CA HIS A 28 5.86 -8.29 -16.32
C HIS A 28 5.82 -7.63 -17.71
N THR A 29 4.67 -7.08 -18.10
CA THR A 29 4.49 -6.41 -19.41
C THR A 29 5.11 -5.02 -19.47
N GLY A 30 5.61 -4.48 -18.35
CA GLY A 30 6.08 -3.10 -18.25
C GLY A 30 4.96 -2.06 -18.26
N ASN A 31 3.69 -2.48 -18.18
CA ASN A 31 2.55 -1.57 -18.14
C ASN A 31 2.63 -0.60 -16.95
N LEU A 32 2.95 -1.09 -15.74
CA LEU A 32 3.05 -0.22 -14.56
C LEU A 32 4.16 0.83 -14.74
N LYS A 33 5.33 0.42 -15.25
CA LYS A 33 6.42 1.34 -15.57
C LYS A 33 5.99 2.42 -16.56
N SER A 34 5.29 2.04 -17.63
CA SER A 34 4.75 2.99 -18.60
C SER A 34 3.74 3.96 -17.98
N MET A 35 2.92 3.53 -17.02
CA MET A 35 2.00 4.41 -16.31
C MET A 35 2.72 5.42 -15.41
N ILE A 36 3.83 5.02 -14.78
CA ILE A 36 4.68 5.92 -14.02
C ILE A 36 5.27 7.00 -14.94
N GLU A 37 5.88 6.57 -16.06
CA GLU A 37 6.61 7.46 -16.98
C GLU A 37 5.69 8.36 -17.81
N ASN A 38 4.54 7.84 -18.26
CA ASN A 38 3.72 8.48 -19.30
C ASN A 38 2.30 8.84 -18.85
N LYS A 39 1.90 8.49 -17.62
CA LYS A 39 0.55 8.75 -17.09
C LYS A 39 0.55 9.41 -15.71
N HIS A 40 1.70 9.92 -15.27
CA HIS A 40 1.85 10.62 -14.00
C HIS A 40 1.40 9.80 -12.77
N VAL A 41 1.41 8.46 -12.86
CA VAL A 41 1.08 7.60 -11.73
C VAL A 41 2.24 7.62 -10.74
N VAL A 42 1.94 7.97 -9.49
CA VAL A 42 2.92 8.14 -8.42
C VAL A 42 2.69 7.23 -7.22
N GLY A 43 1.75 6.28 -7.32
CA GLY A 43 1.54 5.26 -6.30
C GLY A 43 0.54 4.21 -6.74
N VAL A 44 0.45 3.12 -5.97
CA VAL A 44 -0.45 2.00 -6.21
C VAL A 44 -1.16 1.62 -4.91
N THR A 45 -2.47 1.37 -5.01
CA THR A 45 -3.23 0.69 -3.96
C THR A 45 -3.59 -0.73 -4.37
N THR A 46 -3.62 -1.61 -3.36
CA THR A 46 -4.06 -3.00 -3.50
C THR A 46 -5.09 -3.30 -2.41
N ASN A 47 -5.85 -4.36 -2.59
CA ASN A 47 -6.78 -4.91 -1.61
C ASN A 47 -6.99 -6.40 -1.94
N PRO A 48 -7.65 -7.19 -1.06
CA PRO A 48 -7.84 -8.61 -1.29
C PRO A 48 -8.56 -8.97 -2.60
N SER A 49 -9.54 -8.17 -3.06
CA SER A 49 -10.26 -8.48 -4.29
C SER A 49 -9.46 -8.17 -5.57
N ILE A 50 -8.58 -7.16 -5.52
CA ILE A 50 -7.58 -6.89 -6.57
C ILE A 50 -6.68 -8.13 -6.74
N PHE A 51 -6.09 -8.64 -5.65
CA PHE A 51 -5.20 -9.80 -5.73
C PHE A 51 -5.93 -11.09 -6.08
N GLN A 52 -7.15 -11.31 -5.57
CA GLN A 52 -7.97 -12.44 -6.01
C GLN A 52 -8.16 -12.41 -7.53
N THR A 53 -8.46 -11.24 -8.10
CA THR A 53 -8.65 -11.08 -9.54
C THR A 53 -7.35 -11.30 -10.31
N ALA A 54 -6.23 -10.73 -9.83
CA ALA A 54 -4.92 -10.89 -10.45
C ALA A 54 -4.48 -12.36 -10.50
N ILE A 55 -4.57 -13.06 -9.37
CA ILE A 55 -4.14 -14.47 -9.25
C ILE A 55 -5.05 -15.39 -10.09
N SER A 56 -6.36 -15.19 -10.05
CA SER A 56 -7.31 -16.08 -10.74
C SER A 56 -7.35 -15.93 -12.27
N LYS A 57 -6.80 -14.83 -12.82
CA LYS A 57 -6.89 -14.53 -14.26
C LYS A 57 -5.57 -14.57 -15.00
N SER A 58 -4.47 -14.90 -14.32
CA SER A 58 -3.14 -14.85 -14.89
C SER A 58 -2.43 -16.19 -14.78
N SER A 59 -1.92 -16.68 -15.91
CA SER A 59 -1.07 -17.87 -15.94
C SER A 59 0.33 -17.63 -15.36
N LEU A 60 0.70 -16.38 -15.08
CA LEU A 60 1.99 -16.04 -14.45
C LEU A 60 2.09 -16.53 -12.99
N TYR A 61 1.00 -17.01 -12.40
CA TYR A 61 1.02 -17.66 -11.09
C TYR A 61 1.01 -19.19 -11.16
N ASP A 62 0.79 -19.80 -12.33
CA ASP A 62 0.56 -21.26 -12.44
C ASP A 62 1.72 -22.09 -11.90
N ASP A 63 2.96 -21.74 -12.27
CA ASP A 63 4.15 -22.44 -11.80
C ASP A 63 4.39 -22.23 -10.30
N HIS A 64 4.07 -21.03 -9.80
CA HIS A 64 4.18 -20.73 -8.37
C HIS A 64 3.12 -21.45 -7.53
N ILE A 65 1.90 -21.61 -8.07
CA ILE A 65 0.80 -22.37 -7.46
C ILE A 65 1.17 -23.86 -7.45
N ARG A 66 1.70 -24.39 -8.55
CA ARG A 66 2.15 -25.78 -8.63
C ARG A 66 3.26 -26.06 -7.62
N ALA A 67 4.25 -25.19 -7.53
CA ALA A 67 5.32 -25.30 -6.56
C ALA A 67 4.81 -25.25 -5.11
N ALA A 68 3.85 -24.38 -4.80
CA ALA A 68 3.22 -24.33 -3.47
C ALA A 68 2.49 -25.64 -3.12
N ALA A 69 1.80 -26.24 -4.09
CA ALA A 69 1.12 -27.52 -3.91
C ALA A 69 2.10 -28.68 -3.71
N GLU A 70 3.23 -28.69 -4.44
CA GLU A 70 4.28 -29.71 -4.32
C GLU A 70 4.98 -29.67 -2.95
N THR A 71 5.13 -28.50 -2.35
CA THR A 71 5.76 -28.34 -1.03
C THR A 71 4.77 -28.48 0.14
N GLY A 72 3.47 -28.60 -0.14
CA GLY A 72 2.43 -28.66 0.88
C GLY A 72 2.19 -27.31 1.60
N GLU A 73 2.56 -26.20 0.97
CA GLU A 73 2.25 -24.86 1.46
C GLU A 73 0.73 -24.64 1.49
N ASP A 74 0.20 -24.10 2.58
CA ASP A 74 -1.23 -23.80 2.66
C ASP A 74 -1.59 -22.59 1.77
N ALA A 75 -2.86 -22.51 1.36
CA ALA A 75 -3.31 -21.48 0.45
C ALA A 75 -3.11 -20.04 0.98
N HIS A 76 -3.18 -19.84 2.30
CA HIS A 76 -2.97 -18.52 2.89
C HIS A 76 -1.49 -18.12 2.81
N GLY A 77 -0.58 -19.06 3.10
CA GLY A 77 0.87 -18.88 2.89
C GLY A 77 1.21 -18.53 1.44
N ALA A 78 0.69 -19.31 0.49
CA ALA A 78 0.95 -19.10 -0.94
C ALA A 78 0.43 -17.73 -1.43
N VAL A 79 -0.80 -17.35 -1.08
CA VAL A 79 -1.36 -16.04 -1.44
C VAL A 79 -0.55 -14.91 -0.82
N ARG A 80 -0.18 -15.02 0.47
CA ARG A 80 0.66 -14.01 1.12
C ARG A 80 1.96 -13.83 0.36
N ARG A 81 2.67 -14.92 0.06
CA ARG A 81 3.94 -14.89 -0.68
C ARG A 81 3.79 -14.24 -2.06
N PHE A 82 2.76 -14.61 -2.83
CA PHE A 82 2.56 -14.04 -4.17
C PHE A 82 2.31 -12.53 -4.11
N THR A 83 1.49 -12.10 -3.16
CA THR A 83 1.09 -10.68 -3.04
C THR A 83 2.20 -9.82 -2.47
N THR A 84 3.01 -10.32 -1.52
CA THR A 84 4.18 -9.62 -1.00
C THR A 84 5.29 -9.51 -2.04
N ASP A 85 5.50 -10.54 -2.88
CA ASP A 85 6.41 -10.48 -4.03
C ASP A 85 5.99 -9.42 -5.04
N ASP A 86 4.70 -9.38 -5.42
CA ASP A 86 4.19 -8.40 -6.38
C ASP A 86 4.28 -6.96 -5.83
N VAL A 87 3.99 -6.76 -4.55
CA VAL A 87 4.14 -5.45 -3.88
C VAL A 87 5.61 -5.05 -3.79
N ARG A 88 6.53 -5.98 -3.51
CA ARG A 88 7.97 -5.71 -3.48
C ARG A 88 8.46 -5.23 -4.86
N ASN A 89 8.08 -5.94 -5.91
CA ASN A 89 8.43 -5.60 -7.28
C ASN A 89 7.83 -4.25 -7.72
N ALA A 90 6.58 -3.97 -7.35
CA ALA A 90 5.99 -2.66 -7.59
C ALA A 90 6.73 -1.55 -6.83
N ALA A 91 7.08 -1.78 -5.56
CA ALA A 91 7.80 -0.82 -4.74
C ALA A 91 9.18 -0.48 -5.34
N ASP A 92 9.87 -1.46 -5.92
CA ASP A 92 11.13 -1.25 -6.65
C ASP A 92 10.96 -0.35 -7.88
N LEU A 93 9.84 -0.45 -8.61
CA LEU A 93 9.56 0.45 -9.74
C LEU A 93 9.29 1.89 -9.30
N PHE A 94 8.83 2.10 -8.08
CA PHE A 94 8.51 3.42 -7.53
C PHE A 94 9.67 4.08 -6.75
N THR A 95 10.84 3.42 -6.61
CA THR A 95 11.96 3.96 -5.81
C THR A 95 12.36 5.36 -6.24
N ALA A 96 12.53 5.60 -7.55
CA ALA A 96 12.91 6.93 -8.06
C ALA A 96 11.85 8.00 -7.75
N VAL A 97 10.55 7.65 -7.82
CA VAL A 97 9.45 8.57 -7.51
C VAL A 97 9.42 8.89 -6.01
N ALA A 98 9.67 7.88 -5.16
CA ALA A 98 9.78 8.08 -3.72
C ALA A 98 10.94 9.01 -3.37
N GLU A 99 12.12 8.80 -3.95
CA GLU A 99 13.29 9.66 -3.72
C GLU A 99 13.05 11.12 -4.17
N GLN A 100 12.52 11.31 -5.38
CA GLN A 100 12.28 12.64 -5.95
C GLN A 100 11.20 13.44 -5.19
N SER A 101 10.22 12.74 -4.60
CA SER A 101 9.14 13.37 -3.83
C SER A 101 9.46 13.58 -2.34
N GLY A 102 10.69 13.28 -1.89
CA GLY A 102 11.02 13.30 -0.47
C GLY A 102 10.22 12.27 0.34
N ASN A 103 9.92 11.13 -0.28
CA ASN A 103 9.07 10.05 0.20
C ASN A 103 7.59 10.43 0.41
N GLY A 104 7.10 11.53 -0.19
CA GLY A 104 5.67 11.84 -0.17
C GLY A 104 4.86 10.89 -1.07
N ASP A 105 5.40 10.63 -2.26
CA ASP A 105 4.85 9.74 -3.29
C ASP A 105 5.74 8.49 -3.47
N GLY A 106 5.53 7.76 -4.56
CA GLY A 106 6.22 6.51 -4.87
C GLY A 106 5.80 5.36 -3.94
N ARG A 107 4.53 5.37 -3.50
CA ARG A 107 4.03 4.48 -2.46
C ARG A 107 3.26 3.29 -3.02
N VAL A 108 3.45 2.12 -2.44
CA VAL A 108 2.70 0.90 -2.79
C VAL A 108 2.03 0.35 -1.54
N SER A 109 0.71 0.20 -1.55
CA SER A 109 -0.02 -0.30 -0.38
C SER A 109 -0.23 -1.81 -0.42
N ILE A 110 -0.21 -2.47 0.73
CA ILE A 110 -0.72 -3.82 0.96
C ILE A 110 -1.68 -3.80 2.17
N GLU A 111 -2.69 -4.67 2.20
CA GLU A 111 -3.67 -4.72 3.30
C GLU A 111 -3.40 -5.90 4.24
N VAL A 112 -3.58 -5.67 5.54
CA VAL A 112 -3.72 -6.77 6.51
C VAL A 112 -4.97 -7.61 6.18
N ASP A 113 -5.05 -8.80 6.74
CA ASP A 113 -6.23 -9.65 6.61
C ASP A 113 -7.45 -8.97 7.24
N PRO A 114 -8.53 -8.71 6.48
CA PRO A 114 -9.73 -8.06 7.00
C PRO A 114 -10.38 -8.80 8.18
N ARG A 115 -10.13 -10.11 8.33
CA ARG A 115 -10.64 -10.91 9.45
C ARG A 115 -10.03 -10.49 10.79
N LEU A 116 -8.87 -9.83 10.78
CA LEU A 116 -8.21 -9.30 11.98
C LEU A 116 -8.72 -7.92 12.40
N ALA A 117 -9.71 -7.34 11.71
CA ALA A 117 -10.22 -6.00 11.98
C ALA A 117 -10.82 -5.80 13.39
N HIS A 118 -10.98 -6.86 14.17
CA HIS A 118 -11.43 -6.83 15.56
C HIS A 118 -10.38 -7.34 16.56
N ASP A 119 -9.18 -7.66 16.09
CA ASP A 119 -8.05 -8.12 16.90
C ASP A 119 -6.87 -7.16 16.71
N THR A 120 -6.69 -6.28 17.70
CA THR A 120 -5.67 -5.22 17.67
C THR A 120 -4.26 -5.82 17.60
N ASP A 121 -3.97 -6.82 18.42
CA ASP A 121 -2.62 -7.36 18.57
C ASP A 121 -2.24 -8.18 17.33
N ALA A 122 -3.17 -8.99 16.81
CA ALA A 122 -2.97 -9.70 15.56
C ALA A 122 -2.80 -8.74 14.37
N THR A 123 -3.56 -7.64 14.34
CA THR A 123 -3.40 -6.59 13.31
C THR A 123 -2.00 -5.96 13.39
N ILE A 124 -1.50 -5.64 14.59
CA ILE A 124 -0.16 -5.07 14.78
C ILE A 124 0.90 -6.06 14.28
N SER A 125 0.82 -7.31 14.73
CA SER A 125 1.78 -8.36 14.36
C SER A 125 1.83 -8.52 12.85
N GLN A 126 0.66 -8.70 12.20
CA GLN A 126 0.64 -8.91 10.76
C GLN A 126 1.14 -7.70 9.99
N ALA A 127 0.86 -6.48 10.45
CA ALA A 127 1.38 -5.29 9.80
C ALA A 127 2.91 -5.20 9.88
N GLN A 128 3.51 -5.56 11.02
CA GLN A 128 4.95 -5.62 11.19
C GLN A 128 5.58 -6.75 10.35
N ASP A 129 4.91 -7.89 10.27
CA ASP A 129 5.35 -9.03 9.46
C ASP A 129 5.36 -8.68 7.97
N LEU A 130 4.29 -8.08 7.45
CA LEU A 130 4.22 -7.62 6.05
C LEU A 130 5.31 -6.58 5.75
N TRP A 131 5.53 -5.64 6.66
CA TRP A 131 6.59 -4.64 6.53
C TRP A 131 7.98 -5.28 6.41
N THR A 132 8.27 -6.21 7.32
CA THR A 132 9.55 -6.91 7.38
C THR A 132 9.75 -7.81 6.16
N GLU A 133 8.72 -8.59 5.78
CA GLU A 133 8.77 -9.51 4.65
C GLU A 133 8.97 -8.77 3.32
N ILE A 134 8.26 -7.68 3.08
CA ILE A 134 8.41 -6.93 1.83
C ILE A 134 9.76 -6.19 1.81
N GLY A 135 10.18 -5.63 2.94
CA GLY A 135 11.53 -5.07 3.08
C GLY A 135 11.79 -3.88 2.15
N ARG A 136 10.79 -3.02 1.94
CA ARG A 136 10.90 -1.79 1.13
C ARG A 136 10.39 -0.57 1.89
N PRO A 137 11.14 0.54 1.91
CA PRO A 137 10.81 1.70 2.75
C PRO A 137 9.61 2.51 2.22
N ASN A 138 9.22 2.29 0.97
CA ASN A 138 8.16 3.02 0.29
C ASN A 138 6.81 2.28 0.28
N ILE A 139 6.63 1.21 1.06
CA ILE A 139 5.32 0.58 1.17
C ILE A 139 4.44 1.29 2.20
N TYR A 140 3.13 1.05 2.09
CA TYR A 140 2.17 1.29 3.16
C TYR A 140 1.43 0.02 3.52
N VAL A 141 1.37 -0.28 4.82
CA VAL A 141 0.43 -1.30 5.30
C VAL A 141 -0.90 -0.63 5.62
N LYS A 142 -1.96 -1.08 4.98
CA LYS A 142 -3.34 -0.65 5.22
C LYS A 142 -3.92 -1.45 6.37
N ILE A 143 -4.42 -0.73 7.37
CA ILE A 143 -5.14 -1.28 8.51
C ILE A 143 -6.60 -0.80 8.44
N PRO A 144 -7.60 -1.69 8.59
CA PRO A 144 -9.00 -1.32 8.67
C PRO A 144 -9.24 -0.25 9.75
N ALA A 145 -10.03 0.78 9.42
CA ALA A 145 -10.34 1.86 10.35
C ALA A 145 -11.50 1.52 11.30
N THR A 146 -11.48 0.34 11.93
CA THR A 146 -12.42 -0.03 12.99
C THR A 146 -11.97 0.55 14.33
N THR A 147 -12.89 0.74 15.28
CA THR A 147 -12.53 1.22 16.63
C THR A 147 -11.47 0.36 17.30
N LEU A 148 -11.49 -0.96 17.04
CA LEU A 148 -10.55 -1.91 17.62
C LEU A 148 -9.18 -1.87 16.93
N SER A 149 -9.10 -1.65 15.61
CA SER A 149 -7.82 -1.57 14.90
C SER A 149 -7.17 -0.18 14.90
N LEU A 150 -7.87 0.86 15.38
CA LEU A 150 -7.30 2.22 15.50
C LEU A 150 -5.99 2.29 16.30
N PRO A 151 -5.83 1.62 17.47
CA PRO A 151 -4.57 1.60 18.19
C PRO A 151 -3.43 0.96 17.37
N ALA A 152 -3.75 -0.03 16.54
CA ALA A 152 -2.76 -0.74 15.72
C ALA A 152 -2.05 0.18 14.72
N ILE A 153 -2.72 1.22 14.23
CA ILE A 153 -2.14 2.21 13.30
C ILE A 153 -0.90 2.89 13.89
N THR A 154 -0.95 3.25 15.17
CA THR A 154 0.20 3.90 15.82
C THR A 154 1.25 2.88 16.23
N ALA A 155 0.82 1.72 16.74
CA ALA A 155 1.71 0.69 17.27
C ALA A 155 2.50 -0.10 16.20
N ALA A 156 1.91 -0.30 15.01
CA ALA A 156 2.55 -1.01 13.91
C ALA A 156 3.57 -0.15 13.13
N SER A 157 3.64 1.17 13.40
CA SER A 157 4.56 2.05 12.69
C SER A 157 6.01 1.69 13.03
N PRO A 158 6.85 1.27 12.05
CA PRO A 158 8.25 1.00 12.30
C PRO A 158 8.96 2.26 12.82
N SER A 159 9.71 2.11 13.90
CA SER A 159 10.57 3.16 14.43
C SER A 159 11.75 3.36 13.48
N ARG A 160 11.79 4.48 12.73
CA ARG A 160 13.05 4.93 12.14
C ARG A 160 13.93 5.53 13.25
N PRO A 161 15.25 5.27 13.26
CA PRO A 161 16.17 6.08 14.05
C PRO A 161 16.00 7.55 13.62
N TYR A 162 15.94 8.44 14.61
CA TYR A 162 15.78 9.88 14.41
C TYR A 162 17.00 10.42 13.65
N GLU A 163 16.83 10.81 12.38
CA GLU A 163 17.81 11.64 11.68
C GLU A 163 17.48 13.11 11.95
N ALA A 164 18.41 13.79 12.62
CA ALA A 164 18.30 15.20 12.95
C ALA A 164 18.50 16.05 11.69
N GLY A 165 17.42 16.34 10.97
CA GLY A 165 17.40 17.35 9.91
C GLY A 165 16.55 16.98 8.71
N GLY A 166 15.36 17.60 8.59
CA GLY A 166 14.60 17.66 7.35
C GLY A 166 13.37 16.74 7.28
N ALA A 167 12.20 17.38 7.19
CA ALA A 167 10.87 16.82 6.94
C ALA A 167 10.32 15.78 7.94
N ARG A 168 9.15 16.07 8.51
CA ARG A 168 8.31 15.05 9.15
C ARG A 168 7.82 14.09 8.06
N HIS A 169 8.44 12.92 7.97
CA HIS A 169 8.06 11.88 7.02
C HIS A 169 6.79 11.18 7.50
N ASP A 170 5.81 10.99 6.60
CA ASP A 170 4.58 10.25 6.89
C ASP A 170 4.92 8.81 7.29
N ARG A 171 4.31 8.35 8.40
CA ARG A 171 4.58 7.05 8.99
C ARG A 171 4.16 5.93 8.02
N ALA A 172 4.90 4.82 8.05
CA ALA A 172 4.76 3.65 7.17
C ALA A 172 3.41 2.89 7.24
N VAL A 173 2.46 3.36 8.05
CA VAL A 173 1.12 2.78 8.19
C VAL A 173 0.10 3.83 7.78
N SER A 174 -0.62 3.55 6.69
CA SER A 174 -1.67 4.45 6.20
C SER A 174 -3.04 3.97 6.66
N VAL A 175 -3.81 4.88 7.25
CA VAL A 175 -5.22 4.66 7.59
C VAL A 175 -6.06 4.87 6.35
N LEU A 176 -6.51 3.79 5.71
CA LEU A 176 -7.52 3.91 4.66
C LEU A 176 -8.91 3.87 5.30
N ARG A 177 -9.46 5.05 5.58
CA ARG A 177 -10.88 5.17 5.92
C ARG A 177 -11.68 5.13 4.62
N LEU A 178 -12.39 4.03 4.35
CA LEU A 178 -13.43 4.00 3.33
C LEU A 178 -14.54 5.00 3.71
N ARG A 179 -14.42 6.24 3.23
CA ARG A 179 -15.54 7.16 3.09
C ARG A 179 -15.54 7.66 1.65
N ARG A 180 -16.73 7.64 1.03
CA ARG A 180 -16.98 8.11 -0.34
C ARG A 180 -16.26 9.43 -0.60
N VAL A 181 -15.49 9.44 -1.70
CA VAL A 181 -15.00 10.58 -2.50
C VAL A 181 -14.52 11.82 -1.71
N GLY A 182 -13.21 12.05 -1.74
CA GLY A 182 -12.63 13.39 -1.64
C GLY A 182 -11.75 13.65 -0.41
N GLN A 183 -10.50 14.03 -0.69
CA GLN A 183 -9.44 14.52 0.22
C GLN A 183 -8.63 13.47 1.00
N TRP A 184 -7.48 13.14 0.41
CA TRP A 184 -6.35 12.52 1.07
C TRP A 184 -5.62 13.54 1.93
N ARG A 185 -5.75 13.43 3.25
CA ARG A 185 -4.81 14.02 4.22
C ARG A 185 -4.58 12.99 5.31
N THR A 186 -3.32 12.70 5.61
CA THR A 186 -2.90 11.86 6.74
C THR A 186 -3.42 12.47 8.04
N CYS A 187 -4.42 11.81 8.63
CA CYS A 187 -5.06 12.26 9.86
C CYS A 187 -4.37 11.62 11.07
N ALA A 188 -3.23 12.18 11.47
CA ALA A 188 -2.67 11.98 12.80
C ALA A 188 -2.96 13.25 13.65
N ARG A 189 -4.22 13.43 14.06
CA ARG A 189 -4.56 14.33 15.16
C ARG A 189 -5.08 13.51 16.33
N THR A 190 -4.33 13.56 17.43
CA THR A 190 -4.76 13.14 18.76
C THR A 190 -6.02 13.90 19.15
N SER A 191 -7.19 13.26 19.07
CA SER A 191 -8.42 13.85 19.60
C SER A 191 -8.41 13.70 21.13
N ARG A 192 -8.16 14.80 21.83
CA ARG A 192 -8.57 14.95 23.23
C ARG A 192 -10.08 14.73 23.32
N LYS A 193 -10.51 14.01 24.36
CA LYS A 193 -11.90 13.82 24.75
C LYS A 193 -12.65 15.16 24.74
N ALA A 194 -13.78 15.21 24.03
CA ALA A 194 -14.87 16.08 24.38
C ALA A 194 -16.11 15.19 24.48
N ASP A 195 -16.48 14.94 25.73
CA ASP A 195 -17.80 14.47 26.15
C ASP A 195 -18.83 15.45 25.58
N ASN A 196 -19.92 14.96 24.99
CA ASN A 196 -21.25 15.56 25.11
C ASN A 196 -22.31 14.67 24.46
N ARG A 197 -23.29 14.33 25.30
CA ARG A 197 -24.59 13.76 24.97
C ARG A 197 -25.35 14.73 24.06
N TRP A 198 -26.03 14.14 23.06
CA TRP A 198 -27.10 14.65 22.18
C TRP A 198 -27.16 16.14 21.90
#